data_AF-A0A6A8MTX2-F1
#
_entry.id   AF-A0A6A8MTX2-F1
#
_cell.length_a   1.000
_cell.length_b   1.000
_cell.length_c   1.000
_cell.angle_alpha   90.00
_cell.angle_beta   90.00
_cell.angle_gamma   90.00
#
_symmetry.space_group_name_H-M   'P 1'
#
loop_
_entity.id
_entity.type
_entity.pdbx_description
1 polymer ?
#
loop_
_entity_poly.entity_id
_entity_poly.type
_entity_poly.pdbx_seq_one_letter_code
_entity_poly.pdbx_strand_id
1 'polypeptide(L)'
;MINFRFYLVSIVAVFLALAVGVVMGYGVLGQPTVKGLQSRIDTIGAKAEEQRVVNDLLSSELDSANSGVQSAVPFAATQRLASTRVAVIAARGVDENAVDRIVKDFGTSGVSGLDLVWLEESWRFKSEKSQSTAIRLLGLESGANKAEITQAANTALAERLVFGSSIAGSDLLNKLIDSDFVSLGGVGGSTPKPSEVGGSQTQLALLVQPGHADEVKYFAQAAINKQILLAVAEVFINPGENVERSSSVTAILGNEEFKNKISTIDNAETEIGALAVVLALGDLKNGVVNHLGVGEGSQRLLPVWWRL
;
A
#
# COMPACT_ATOMS: atom_id res chain seq x y z
N MET A 1 11.22 90.79 -14.87
CA MET A 1 12.20 89.91 -15.54
C MET A 1 12.70 88.92 -14.50
N ILE A 2 12.21 87.67 -14.52
CA ILE A 2 12.80 86.63 -13.67
C ILE A 2 14.25 86.45 -14.15
N ASN A 3 15.19 86.74 -13.26
CA ASN A 3 16.61 86.79 -13.58
C ASN A 3 17.06 85.38 -14.00
N PHE A 4 17.65 85.21 -15.20
CA PHE A 4 18.08 83.92 -15.75
C PHE A 4 18.91 83.08 -14.76
N ARG A 5 19.62 83.76 -13.86
CA ARG A 5 20.37 83.18 -12.74
C ARG A 5 19.50 82.35 -11.78
N PHE A 6 18.26 82.75 -11.50
CA PHE A 6 17.35 81.98 -10.62
C PHE A 6 16.88 80.66 -11.25
N TYR A 7 16.64 80.65 -12.56
CA TYR A 7 16.21 79.43 -13.27
C TYR A 7 17.35 78.42 -13.38
N LEU A 8 18.56 78.91 -13.65
CA LEU A 8 19.77 78.10 -13.69
C LEU A 8 20.09 77.51 -12.31
N VAL A 9 19.99 78.30 -11.24
CA VAL A 9 20.19 77.81 -9.86
C VAL A 9 19.16 76.75 -9.47
N SER A 10 17.89 76.90 -9.85
CA SER A 10 16.85 75.89 -9.54
C SER A 10 17.07 74.58 -10.30
N ILE A 11 17.44 74.62 -11.59
CA ILE A 11 17.74 73.41 -12.37
C ILE A 11 18.95 72.67 -11.78
N VAL A 12 20.01 73.40 -11.42
CA VAL A 12 21.20 72.82 -10.79
C VAL A 12 20.85 72.21 -9.43
N ALA A 13 20.02 72.88 -8.61
CA ALA A 13 19.56 72.36 -7.34
C ALA A 13 18.73 71.06 -7.48
N VAL A 14 17.82 71.01 -8.45
CA VAL A 14 17.02 69.81 -8.74
C VAL A 14 17.90 68.65 -9.23
N PHE A 15 18.85 68.93 -10.14
CA PHE A 15 19.79 67.91 -10.63
C PHE A 15 20.69 67.38 -9.51
N LEU A 16 21.17 68.26 -8.62
CA LEU A 16 22.02 67.88 -7.52
C LEU A 16 21.24 67.07 -6.46
N ALA A 17 19.99 67.45 -6.18
CA ALA A 17 19.10 66.65 -5.33
C ALA A 17 18.84 65.24 -5.91
N LEU A 18 18.66 65.14 -7.24
CA LEU A 18 18.47 63.85 -7.91
C LEU A 18 19.74 63.00 -7.91
N ALA A 19 20.89 63.59 -8.19
CA ALA A 19 22.18 62.90 -8.14
C ALA A 19 22.49 62.38 -6.73
N VAL A 20 22.27 63.22 -5.69
CA VAL A 20 22.44 62.81 -4.28
C VAL A 20 21.44 61.73 -3.91
N GLY A 21 20.17 61.85 -4.31
CA GLY A 21 19.13 60.85 -4.08
C GLY A 21 19.46 59.48 -4.69
N VAL A 22 19.98 59.46 -5.93
CA VAL A 22 20.40 58.23 -6.62
C VAL A 22 21.62 57.60 -5.96
N VAL A 23 22.64 58.40 -5.63
CA VAL A 23 23.87 57.91 -4.96
C VAL A 23 23.56 57.33 -3.57
N MET A 24 22.71 57.99 -2.78
CA MET A 24 22.27 57.46 -1.47
C MET A 24 21.39 56.22 -1.62
N GLY A 25 20.46 56.19 -2.57
CA GLY A 25 19.58 55.05 -2.81
C GLY A 25 20.34 53.78 -3.22
N TYR A 26 21.34 53.91 -4.09
CA TYR A 26 22.17 52.78 -4.54
C TYR A 26 23.19 52.34 -3.48
N GLY A 27 23.77 53.29 -2.73
CA GLY A 27 24.78 53.02 -1.71
C GLY A 27 24.26 52.30 -0.45
N VAL A 28 23.02 52.58 -0.04
CA VAL A 28 22.42 52.00 1.18
C VAL A 28 21.75 50.65 0.93
N LEU A 29 21.15 50.43 -0.24
CA LEU A 29 20.33 49.24 -0.52
C LEU A 29 21.00 48.19 -1.43
N GLY A 30 21.99 48.57 -2.24
CA GLY A 30 22.52 47.71 -3.30
C GLY A 30 23.48 46.61 -2.84
N GLN A 31 24.41 46.90 -1.93
CA GLN A 31 25.44 45.91 -1.55
C GLN A 31 25.05 44.97 -0.40
N PRO A 32 24.45 45.42 0.72
CA PRO A 32 24.11 44.53 1.83
C PRO A 32 23.01 43.52 1.46
N THR A 33 22.01 43.96 0.68
CA THR A 33 20.89 43.11 0.24
C THR A 33 21.35 42.04 -0.76
N VAL A 34 22.19 42.41 -1.73
CA VAL A 34 22.74 41.46 -2.71
C VAL A 34 23.71 40.47 -2.06
N LYS A 35 24.59 40.93 -1.15
CA LYS A 35 25.46 40.03 -0.37
C LYS A 35 24.66 39.10 0.54
N GLY A 36 23.59 39.60 1.15
CA GLY A 36 22.66 38.80 1.95
C GLY A 36 21.91 37.76 1.13
N LEU A 37 21.47 38.11 -0.08
CA LEU A 37 20.82 37.17 -1.00
C LEU A 37 21.81 36.13 -1.53
N GLN A 38 23.02 36.55 -1.92
CA GLN A 38 24.08 35.64 -2.36
C GLN A 38 24.47 34.64 -1.26
N SER A 39 24.69 35.12 -0.03
CA SER A 39 24.98 34.24 1.11
C SER A 39 23.83 33.27 1.41
N ARG A 40 22.57 33.70 1.24
CA ARG A 40 21.41 32.79 1.35
C ARG A 40 21.40 31.75 0.23
N ILE A 41 21.69 32.13 -1.01
CA ILE A 41 21.82 31.20 -2.14
C ILE A 41 22.92 30.18 -1.88
N ASP A 42 24.11 30.63 -1.44
CA ASP A 42 25.24 29.74 -1.14
C ASP A 42 24.89 28.78 0.02
N THR A 43 24.20 29.28 1.05
CA THR A 43 23.73 28.44 2.18
C THR A 43 22.70 27.42 1.74
N ILE A 44 21.74 27.81 0.90
CA ILE A 44 20.72 26.90 0.35
C ILE A 44 21.38 25.87 -0.56
N GLY A 45 22.33 26.27 -1.41
CA GLY A 45 23.09 25.38 -2.26
C GLY A 45 23.89 24.35 -1.45
N ALA A 46 24.59 24.80 -0.41
CA ALA A 46 25.30 23.91 0.51
C ALA A 46 24.36 22.93 1.23
N LYS A 47 23.20 23.39 1.72
CA LYS A 47 22.19 22.53 2.36
C LYS A 47 21.57 21.53 1.39
N ALA A 48 21.30 21.95 0.15
CA ALA A 48 20.77 21.06 -0.88
C ALA A 48 21.77 19.96 -1.23
N GLU A 49 23.05 20.31 -1.34
CA GLU A 49 24.11 19.32 -1.58
C GLU A 49 24.32 18.39 -0.38
N GLU A 50 24.31 18.91 0.85
CA GLU A 50 24.35 18.09 2.07
C GLU A 50 23.18 17.12 2.13
N GLN A 51 21.96 17.60 1.88
CA GLN A 51 20.76 16.76 1.84
C GLN A 51 20.84 15.69 0.77
N ARG A 52 21.41 16.01 -0.41
CA ARG A 52 21.64 15.05 -1.50
C ARG A 52 22.59 13.95 -1.05
N VAL A 53 23.74 14.30 -0.47
CA VAL A 53 24.72 13.33 0.04
C VAL A 53 24.13 12.44 1.14
N VAL A 54 23.37 13.03 2.08
CA VAL A 54 22.68 12.26 3.13
C VAL A 54 21.64 11.31 2.53
N ASN A 55 20.88 11.76 1.53
CA ASN A 55 19.89 10.93 0.86
C ASN A 55 20.53 9.76 0.09
N ASP A 56 21.64 10.02 -0.61
CA ASP A 56 22.40 8.99 -1.34
C ASP A 56 22.94 7.93 -0.36
N LEU A 57 23.48 8.37 0.79
CA LEU A 57 23.96 7.45 1.84
C LEU A 57 22.82 6.62 2.44
N LEU A 58 21.71 7.26 2.82
CA LEU A 58 20.54 6.56 3.37
C LEU A 58 19.95 5.57 2.38
N SER A 59 19.92 5.91 1.09
CA SER A 59 19.47 5.00 0.03
C SER A 59 20.39 3.78 -0.09
N SER A 60 21.71 3.99 -0.07
CA SER A 60 22.69 2.89 -0.10
C SER A 60 22.61 1.98 1.14
N GLU A 61 22.39 2.57 2.32
CA GLU A 61 22.22 1.81 3.58
C GLU A 61 20.93 0.98 3.53
N LEU A 62 19.84 1.58 3.02
CA LEU A 62 18.55 0.91 2.86
C LEU A 62 18.64 -0.26 1.86
N ASP A 63 19.32 -0.08 0.73
CA ASP A 63 19.56 -1.14 -0.26
C ASP A 63 20.38 -2.30 0.34
N SER A 64 21.38 -1.98 1.16
CA SER A 64 22.19 -2.98 1.86
C SER A 64 21.35 -3.75 2.89
N ALA A 65 20.52 -3.05 3.67
CA ALA A 65 19.60 -3.67 4.62
C ALA A 65 18.56 -4.57 3.91
N ASN A 66 17.96 -4.09 2.82
CA ASN A 66 17.02 -4.84 1.99
C ASN A 66 17.66 -6.10 1.41
N SER A 67 18.89 -6.00 0.89
CA SER A 67 19.65 -7.15 0.39
C SER A 67 19.94 -8.18 1.50
N GLY A 68 20.25 -7.71 2.70
CA GLY A 68 20.42 -8.55 3.88
C GLY A 68 19.14 -9.32 4.24
N VAL A 69 17.99 -8.64 4.21
CA VAL A 69 16.67 -9.25 4.45
C VAL A 69 16.36 -10.29 3.38
N GLN A 70 16.52 -9.98 2.09
CA GLN A 70 16.32 -10.93 1.00
C GLN A 70 17.19 -12.18 1.14
N SER A 71 18.44 -12.00 1.58
CA SER A 71 19.34 -13.13 1.85
C SER A 71 18.88 -13.99 3.03
N ALA A 72 18.15 -13.40 3.97
CA ALA A 72 17.56 -14.10 5.12
C ALA A 72 16.20 -14.76 4.79
N VAL A 73 15.48 -14.33 3.75
CA VAL A 73 14.16 -14.86 3.37
C VAL A 73 14.18 -16.39 3.26
N PRO A 74 15.09 -17.05 2.52
CA PRO A 74 15.10 -18.51 2.44
C PRO A 74 15.20 -19.16 3.81
N PHE A 75 16.09 -18.69 4.69
CA PHE A 75 16.29 -19.27 6.02
C PHE A 75 15.12 -19.02 6.97
N ALA A 76 14.50 -17.85 6.88
CA ALA A 76 13.36 -17.47 7.72
C ALA A 76 12.05 -18.12 7.25
N ALA A 77 11.85 -18.29 5.95
CA ALA A 77 10.61 -18.78 5.37
C ALA A 77 10.59 -20.32 5.16
N THR A 78 11.76 -20.97 5.11
CA THR A 78 11.86 -22.42 4.88
C THR A 78 10.97 -23.20 5.85
N GLN A 79 10.14 -24.08 5.29
CA GLN A 79 9.24 -25.01 6.00
C GLN A 79 8.14 -24.38 6.85
N ARG A 80 8.03 -23.05 6.95
CA ARG A 80 6.94 -22.40 7.70
C ARG A 80 5.57 -22.63 7.08
N LEU A 81 5.52 -22.75 5.76
CA LEU A 81 4.29 -23.00 5.00
C LEU A 81 4.32 -24.34 4.26
N ALA A 82 5.15 -25.29 4.72
CA ALA A 82 5.19 -26.63 4.14
C ALA A 82 3.79 -27.27 4.17
N SER A 83 3.41 -27.85 3.03
CA SER A 83 2.11 -28.48 2.80
C SER A 83 0.90 -27.55 2.91
N THR A 84 1.11 -26.24 2.99
CA THR A 84 0.03 -25.24 3.03
C THR A 84 -0.18 -24.64 1.64
N ARG A 85 -1.44 -24.56 1.19
CA ARG A 85 -1.82 -23.78 0.02
C ARG A 85 -2.10 -22.34 0.42
N VAL A 86 -1.70 -21.37 -0.40
CA VAL A 86 -1.93 -19.95 -0.16
C VAL A 86 -2.62 -19.35 -1.38
N ALA A 87 -3.71 -18.63 -1.15
CA ALA A 87 -4.32 -17.76 -2.15
C ALA A 87 -4.06 -16.30 -1.76
N VAL A 88 -3.26 -15.63 -2.57
CA VAL A 88 -3.03 -14.18 -2.48
C VAL A 88 -4.16 -13.49 -3.23
N ILE A 89 -4.87 -12.62 -2.54
CA ILE A 89 -5.99 -11.84 -3.08
C ILE A 89 -5.54 -10.39 -3.09
N ALA A 90 -5.41 -9.78 -4.26
CA ALA A 90 -4.98 -8.39 -4.39
C ALA A 90 -6.12 -7.52 -4.92
N ALA A 91 -6.46 -6.45 -4.20
CA ALA A 91 -7.43 -5.48 -4.69
C ALA A 91 -6.82 -4.62 -5.81
N ARG A 92 -7.60 -4.32 -6.86
CA ARG A 92 -7.13 -3.41 -7.90
C ARG A 92 -6.79 -2.03 -7.33
N GLY A 93 -5.64 -1.54 -7.81
CA GLY A 93 -4.97 -0.36 -7.33
C GLY A 93 -3.70 -0.68 -6.54
N VAL A 94 -3.61 -1.86 -5.89
CA VAL A 94 -2.36 -2.30 -5.24
C VAL A 94 -1.23 -2.36 -6.26
N ASP A 95 -0.04 -1.88 -5.87
CA ASP A 95 1.15 -1.88 -6.73
C ASP A 95 1.55 -3.30 -7.13
N GLU A 96 1.66 -3.55 -8.44
CA GLU A 96 1.92 -4.89 -8.97
C GLU A 96 3.30 -5.41 -8.58
N ASN A 97 4.32 -4.54 -8.44
CA ASN A 97 5.66 -4.99 -8.03
C ASN A 97 5.67 -5.47 -6.58
N ALA A 98 4.90 -4.81 -5.70
CA ALA A 98 4.73 -5.28 -4.33
C ALA A 98 4.04 -6.66 -4.28
N VAL A 99 3.00 -6.87 -5.10
CA VAL A 99 2.32 -8.18 -5.21
C VAL A 99 3.28 -9.24 -5.73
N ASP A 100 4.02 -8.96 -6.80
CA ASP A 100 4.98 -9.89 -7.40
C ASP A 100 6.08 -10.30 -6.41
N ARG A 101 6.56 -9.35 -5.60
CA ARG A 101 7.53 -9.65 -4.52
C ARG A 101 6.94 -10.62 -3.49
N ILE A 102 5.74 -10.33 -2.99
CA ILE A 102 5.06 -11.19 -1.99
C ILE A 102 4.82 -12.60 -2.56
N VAL A 103 4.35 -12.70 -3.81
CA VAL A 103 4.14 -13.97 -4.50
C VAL A 103 5.47 -14.73 -4.66
N LYS A 104 6.56 -14.04 -5.01
CA LYS A 104 7.89 -14.64 -5.08
C LYS A 104 8.35 -15.17 -3.72
N ASP A 105 8.16 -14.41 -2.65
CA ASP A 105 8.54 -14.83 -1.29
C ASP A 105 7.75 -16.07 -0.85
N PHE A 106 6.43 -16.11 -1.12
CA PHE A 106 5.64 -17.32 -0.90
C PHE A 106 6.17 -18.51 -1.70
N GLY A 107 6.55 -18.32 -2.97
CA GLY A 107 7.16 -19.35 -3.79
C GLY A 107 8.45 -19.93 -3.20
N THR A 108 9.28 -19.08 -2.58
CA THR A 108 10.52 -19.55 -1.90
C THR A 108 10.28 -20.22 -0.55
N SER A 109 9.13 -19.99 0.08
CA SER A 109 8.78 -20.55 1.39
C SER A 109 8.36 -22.04 1.38
N GLY A 110 8.16 -22.61 0.19
CA GLY A 110 7.79 -24.02 0.02
C GLY A 110 6.30 -24.32 0.20
N VAL A 111 5.43 -23.35 -0.13
CA VAL A 111 3.97 -23.57 -0.21
C VAL A 111 3.63 -24.71 -1.19
N SER A 112 2.60 -25.50 -0.88
CA SER A 112 2.16 -26.61 -1.74
C SER A 112 1.32 -26.17 -2.94
N GLY A 113 0.84 -24.93 -2.92
CA GLY A 113 0.13 -24.29 -4.01
C GLY A 113 0.04 -22.79 -3.75
N LEU A 114 0.22 -22.00 -4.80
CA LEU A 114 0.16 -20.54 -4.74
C LEU A 114 -0.73 -20.04 -5.85
N ASP A 115 -1.81 -19.39 -5.46
CA ASP A 115 -2.79 -18.82 -6.36
C ASP A 115 -2.82 -17.30 -6.19
N LEU A 116 -2.88 -16.55 -7.28
CA LEU A 116 -3.03 -15.09 -7.26
C LEU A 116 -4.39 -14.72 -7.87
N VAL A 117 -5.19 -13.98 -7.11
CA VAL A 117 -6.54 -13.56 -7.46
C VAL A 117 -6.64 -12.04 -7.33
N TRP A 118 -6.97 -11.36 -8.43
CA TRP A 118 -7.17 -9.92 -8.44
C TRP A 118 -8.65 -9.59 -8.29
N LEU A 119 -9.00 -8.74 -7.33
CA LEU A 119 -10.34 -8.16 -7.21
C LEU A 119 -10.42 -6.93 -8.12
N GLU A 120 -11.19 -7.02 -9.20
CA GLU A 120 -11.31 -5.93 -10.17
C GLU A 120 -12.16 -4.76 -9.63
N GLU A 121 -12.11 -3.59 -10.29
CA GLU A 121 -12.83 -2.39 -9.81
C GLU A 121 -14.34 -2.63 -9.66
N SER A 122 -14.91 -3.52 -10.47
CA SER A 122 -16.32 -3.93 -10.41
C SER A 122 -16.69 -4.63 -9.09
N TRP A 123 -15.72 -5.25 -8.40
CA TRP A 123 -15.88 -5.86 -7.07
C TRP A 123 -16.25 -4.85 -5.98
N ARG A 124 -16.02 -3.55 -6.23
CA ARG A 124 -16.44 -2.48 -5.31
C ARG A 124 -17.94 -2.18 -5.38
N PHE A 125 -18.66 -2.83 -6.30
CA PHE A 125 -20.11 -2.72 -6.51
C PHE A 125 -20.62 -1.27 -6.57
N LYS A 126 -19.83 -0.37 -7.18
CA LYS A 126 -20.16 1.06 -7.30
C LYS A 126 -21.27 1.32 -8.32
N SER A 127 -21.40 0.46 -9.33
CA SER A 127 -22.40 0.61 -10.41
C SER A 127 -23.61 -0.30 -10.20
N GLU A 128 -24.78 0.13 -10.66
CA GLU A 128 -26.01 -0.69 -10.67
C GLU A 128 -25.83 -1.98 -11.48
N LYS A 129 -25.04 -1.94 -12.57
CA LYS A 129 -24.70 -3.12 -13.37
C LYS A 129 -23.93 -4.16 -12.54
N SER A 130 -22.90 -3.72 -11.79
CA SER A 130 -22.15 -4.60 -10.90
C SER A 130 -23.03 -5.16 -9.78
N GLN A 131 -23.90 -4.34 -9.18
CA GLN A 131 -24.80 -4.80 -8.12
C GLN A 131 -25.82 -5.83 -8.63
N SER A 132 -26.53 -5.53 -9.73
CA SER A 132 -27.52 -6.46 -10.30
C SER A 132 -26.92 -7.78 -10.79
N THR A 133 -25.69 -7.74 -11.32
CA THR A 133 -24.95 -8.94 -11.71
C THR A 133 -24.58 -9.76 -10.48
N ALA A 134 -24.03 -9.12 -9.43
CA ALA A 134 -23.68 -9.79 -8.19
C ALA A 134 -24.90 -10.42 -7.49
N ILE A 135 -26.03 -9.71 -7.42
CA ILE A 135 -27.30 -10.22 -6.86
C ILE A 135 -27.71 -11.51 -7.58
N ARG A 136 -27.68 -11.52 -8.92
CA ARG A 136 -28.03 -12.70 -9.72
C ARG A 136 -27.05 -13.85 -9.53
N LEU A 137 -25.75 -13.57 -9.49
CA LEU A 137 -24.70 -14.58 -9.35
C LEU A 137 -24.70 -15.25 -7.97
N LEU A 138 -24.94 -14.46 -6.92
CA LEU A 138 -24.91 -14.89 -5.53
C LEU A 138 -26.28 -15.38 -5.02
N GLY A 139 -27.35 -15.23 -5.82
CA GLY A 139 -28.69 -15.65 -5.46
C GLY A 139 -29.32 -14.81 -4.33
N LEU A 140 -29.00 -13.51 -4.28
CA LEU A 140 -29.51 -12.59 -3.28
C LEU A 140 -30.93 -12.11 -3.62
N GLU A 141 -31.64 -11.60 -2.61
CA GLU A 141 -32.96 -11.02 -2.80
C GLU A 141 -32.91 -9.76 -3.68
N SER A 142 -33.97 -9.54 -4.44
CA SER A 142 -34.10 -8.33 -5.26
C SER A 142 -34.21 -7.10 -4.35
N GLY A 143 -33.27 -6.17 -4.49
CA GLY A 143 -33.18 -4.99 -3.63
C GLY A 143 -32.11 -5.04 -2.54
N ALA A 144 -31.28 -6.11 -2.51
CA ALA A 144 -30.13 -6.18 -1.61
C ALA A 144 -29.25 -4.92 -1.74
N ASN A 145 -28.88 -4.35 -0.61
CA ASN A 145 -28.06 -3.14 -0.58
C ASN A 145 -26.58 -3.46 -0.82
N LYS A 146 -25.76 -2.42 -1.04
CA LYS A 146 -24.32 -2.58 -1.31
C LYS A 146 -23.59 -3.37 -0.21
N ALA A 147 -23.92 -3.15 1.06
CA ALA A 147 -23.26 -3.83 2.18
C ALA A 147 -23.57 -5.33 2.19
N GLU A 148 -24.83 -5.70 1.97
CA GLU A 148 -25.27 -7.09 1.85
C GLU A 148 -24.59 -7.80 0.67
N ILE A 149 -24.54 -7.16 -0.49
CA ILE A 149 -23.84 -7.68 -1.68
C ILE A 149 -22.36 -7.88 -1.36
N THR A 150 -21.70 -6.87 -0.77
CA THR A 150 -20.26 -6.91 -0.45
C THR A 150 -19.95 -8.03 0.55
N GLN A 151 -20.77 -8.18 1.58
CA GLN A 151 -20.61 -9.25 2.58
C GLN A 151 -20.80 -10.64 1.95
N ALA A 152 -21.85 -10.82 1.14
CA ALA A 152 -22.13 -12.09 0.49
C ALA A 152 -21.04 -12.45 -0.54
N ALA A 153 -20.59 -11.49 -1.34
CA ALA A 153 -19.54 -11.69 -2.34
C ALA A 153 -18.21 -12.11 -1.71
N ASN A 154 -17.76 -11.39 -0.67
CA ASN A 154 -16.53 -11.72 0.04
C ASN A 154 -16.63 -13.07 0.75
N THR A 155 -17.77 -13.39 1.34
CA THR A 155 -18.01 -14.71 1.94
C THR A 155 -17.91 -15.82 0.90
N ALA A 156 -18.64 -15.69 -0.21
CA ALA A 156 -18.68 -16.70 -1.25
C ALA A 156 -17.31 -16.89 -1.93
N LEU A 157 -16.54 -15.80 -2.15
CA LEU A 157 -15.19 -15.86 -2.69
C LEU A 157 -14.22 -16.52 -1.71
N ALA A 158 -14.20 -16.08 -0.44
CA ALA A 158 -13.30 -16.64 0.57
C ALA A 158 -13.57 -18.14 0.78
N GLU A 159 -14.83 -18.56 0.86
CA GLU A 159 -15.21 -19.97 0.93
C GLU A 159 -14.76 -20.74 -0.31
N ARG A 160 -15.01 -20.19 -1.50
CA ARG A 160 -14.61 -20.86 -2.73
C ARG A 160 -13.10 -21.06 -2.81
N LEU A 161 -12.29 -20.10 -2.38
CA LEU A 161 -10.83 -20.23 -2.36
C LEU A 161 -10.36 -21.25 -1.31
N VAL A 162 -10.99 -21.30 -0.14
CA VAL A 162 -10.56 -22.19 0.98
C VAL A 162 -11.06 -23.63 0.83
N PHE A 163 -12.23 -23.84 0.22
CA PHE A 163 -12.83 -25.16 0.09
C PHE A 163 -12.69 -25.77 -1.32
N GLY A 164 -12.26 -24.97 -2.30
CA GLY A 164 -12.07 -25.41 -3.68
C GLY A 164 -13.36 -25.45 -4.50
N SER A 165 -13.25 -25.89 -5.76
CA SER A 165 -14.40 -25.96 -6.67
C SER A 165 -15.39 -27.03 -6.19
N SER A 166 -16.68 -26.69 -6.17
CA SER A 166 -17.70 -27.73 -6.20
C SER A 166 -17.55 -28.49 -7.52
N ILE A 167 -17.49 -29.82 -7.44
CA ILE A 167 -17.30 -30.73 -8.60
C ILE A 167 -18.51 -30.66 -9.55
N ALA A 168 -19.64 -30.08 -9.11
CA ALA A 168 -20.87 -29.96 -9.87
C ALA A 168 -20.99 -28.63 -10.65
N GLY A 169 -20.29 -28.53 -11.79
CA GLY A 169 -20.80 -27.91 -13.02
C GLY A 169 -21.02 -26.39 -13.12
N SER A 170 -20.92 -25.59 -12.05
CA SER A 170 -20.90 -24.13 -12.19
C SER A 170 -20.07 -23.50 -11.07
N ASP A 171 -18.76 -23.53 -11.23
CA ASP A 171 -17.86 -22.88 -10.29
C ASP A 171 -18.17 -21.36 -10.21
N LEU A 172 -18.34 -20.86 -8.99
CA LEU A 172 -18.53 -19.44 -8.73
C LEU A 172 -17.36 -18.62 -9.30
N LEU A 173 -16.13 -19.13 -9.19
CA LEU A 173 -14.95 -18.39 -9.64
C LEU A 173 -14.98 -18.15 -11.15
N ASN A 174 -15.40 -19.15 -11.95
CA ASN A 174 -15.62 -18.98 -13.39
C ASN A 174 -16.64 -17.87 -13.67
N LYS A 175 -17.78 -17.87 -12.96
CA LYS A 175 -18.82 -16.85 -13.15
C LYS A 175 -18.36 -15.44 -12.78
N LEU A 176 -17.52 -15.32 -11.75
CA LEU A 176 -16.93 -14.04 -11.34
C LEU A 176 -15.92 -13.54 -12.39
N ILE A 177 -15.11 -14.44 -12.96
CA ILE A 177 -14.19 -14.10 -14.04
C ILE A 177 -14.95 -13.67 -15.30
N ASP A 178 -15.96 -14.44 -15.72
CA ASP A 178 -16.80 -14.12 -16.90
C ASP A 178 -17.57 -12.80 -16.75
N SER A 179 -17.72 -12.31 -15.52
CA SER A 179 -18.43 -11.06 -15.19
C SER A 179 -17.48 -9.90 -14.86
N ASP A 180 -16.18 -10.05 -15.13
CA ASP A 180 -15.12 -9.07 -14.88
C ASP A 180 -15.01 -8.63 -13.40
N PHE A 181 -15.42 -9.49 -12.46
CA PHE A 181 -15.32 -9.24 -11.02
C PHE A 181 -13.96 -9.59 -10.45
N VAL A 182 -13.35 -10.62 -11.01
CA VAL A 182 -12.10 -11.20 -10.54
C VAL A 182 -11.27 -11.61 -11.75
N SER A 183 -9.96 -11.46 -11.67
CA SER A 183 -9.03 -12.06 -12.64
C SER A 183 -7.98 -12.92 -11.94
N LEU A 184 -7.38 -13.87 -12.66
CA LEU A 184 -6.35 -14.74 -12.13
C LEU A 184 -4.97 -14.26 -12.58
N GLY A 185 -4.08 -14.08 -11.62
CA GLY A 185 -2.68 -13.76 -11.87
C GLY A 185 -1.84 -15.00 -12.17
N GLY A 186 -0.83 -14.83 -13.01
CA GLY A 186 0.15 -15.88 -13.27
C GLY A 186 1.14 -16.01 -12.13
N VAL A 187 1.36 -17.23 -11.66
CA VAL A 187 2.41 -17.53 -10.66
C VAL A 187 3.44 -18.43 -11.34
N GLY A 188 4.71 -18.05 -11.31
CA GLY A 188 5.79 -18.83 -11.96
C GLY A 188 5.71 -18.88 -13.50
N GLY A 189 5.04 -17.91 -14.13
CA GLY A 189 4.95 -17.81 -15.59
C GLY A 189 3.75 -18.52 -16.22
N SER A 190 2.84 -19.08 -15.42
CA SER A 190 1.59 -19.69 -15.91
C SER A 190 0.38 -19.21 -15.10
N THR A 191 -0.72 -18.90 -15.79
CA THR A 191 -2.02 -18.62 -15.17
C THR A 191 -2.74 -19.94 -14.90
N PRO A 192 -3.17 -20.21 -13.65
CA PRO A 192 -3.87 -21.44 -13.30
C PRO A 192 -5.28 -21.47 -13.92
N LYS A 193 -5.84 -22.66 -14.10
CA LYS A 193 -7.26 -22.77 -14.44
C LYS A 193 -8.11 -22.44 -13.20
N PRO A 194 -9.31 -21.85 -13.35
CA PRO A 194 -10.17 -21.54 -12.20
C PRO A 194 -10.49 -22.75 -11.30
N SER A 195 -10.58 -23.95 -11.88
CA SER A 195 -10.78 -25.21 -11.13
C SER A 195 -9.59 -25.61 -10.26
N GLU A 196 -8.39 -25.11 -10.56
CA GLU A 196 -7.13 -25.40 -9.85
C GLU A 196 -6.85 -24.37 -8.74
N VAL A 197 -7.57 -23.24 -8.74
CA VAL A 197 -7.41 -22.15 -7.78
C VAL A 197 -8.06 -22.49 -6.44
N GLY A 198 -7.29 -22.31 -5.37
CA GLY A 198 -7.69 -22.62 -4.01
C GLY A 198 -7.64 -24.10 -3.70
N GLY A 199 -8.54 -24.57 -2.83
CA GLY A 199 -8.64 -25.97 -2.43
C GLY A 199 -8.53 -26.17 -0.93
N SER A 200 -8.76 -27.41 -0.47
CA SER A 200 -8.83 -27.73 0.96
C SER A 200 -7.63 -27.17 1.74
N GLN A 201 -7.94 -26.48 2.84
CA GLN A 201 -6.97 -25.87 3.76
C GLN A 201 -6.12 -24.74 3.14
N THR A 202 -6.62 -24.06 2.11
CA THR A 202 -5.97 -22.84 1.60
C THR A 202 -6.06 -21.71 2.63
N GLN A 203 -4.94 -21.06 2.92
CA GLN A 203 -4.88 -19.84 3.73
C GLN A 203 -4.94 -18.61 2.82
N LEU A 204 -5.50 -17.51 3.32
CA LEU A 204 -5.73 -16.31 2.52
C LEU A 204 -4.80 -15.18 2.95
N ALA A 205 -4.19 -14.52 1.97
CA ALA A 205 -3.49 -13.25 2.15
C ALA A 205 -4.19 -12.16 1.34
N LEU A 206 -4.82 -11.19 2.01
CA LEU A 206 -5.50 -10.09 1.35
C LEU A 206 -4.58 -8.86 1.28
N LEU A 207 -4.25 -8.42 0.07
CA LEU A 207 -3.45 -7.24 -0.21
C LEU A 207 -4.37 -6.08 -0.61
N VAL A 208 -4.25 -4.96 0.10
CA VAL A 208 -5.07 -3.76 -0.10
C VAL A 208 -4.22 -2.51 -0.13
N GLN A 209 -4.75 -1.46 -0.74
CA GLN A 209 -4.20 -0.11 -0.59
C GLN A 209 -4.72 0.55 0.69
N PRO A 210 -4.08 1.62 1.17
CA PRO A 210 -4.60 2.46 2.24
C PRO A 210 -5.99 3.04 1.90
N GLY A 211 -6.79 3.36 2.90
CA GLY A 211 -8.13 3.97 2.73
C GLY A 211 -9.27 3.02 2.36
N HIS A 212 -9.05 1.70 2.43
CA HIS A 212 -10.01 0.65 2.04
C HIS A 212 -10.49 -0.18 3.25
N ALA A 213 -10.63 0.47 4.42
CA ALA A 213 -11.05 -0.17 5.68
C ALA A 213 -12.37 -0.95 5.57
N ASP A 214 -13.34 -0.45 4.79
CA ASP A 214 -14.62 -1.15 4.58
C ASP A 214 -14.44 -2.49 3.83
N GLU A 215 -13.59 -2.51 2.79
CA GLU A 215 -13.30 -3.73 2.03
C GLU A 215 -12.64 -4.78 2.94
N VAL A 216 -11.67 -4.34 3.75
CA VAL A 216 -11.01 -5.18 4.76
C VAL A 216 -12.02 -5.70 5.77
N LYS A 217 -12.92 -4.86 6.29
CA LYS A 217 -13.93 -5.24 7.28
C LYS A 217 -14.85 -6.35 6.78
N TYR A 218 -15.40 -6.24 5.57
CA TYR A 218 -16.32 -7.26 5.04
C TYR A 218 -15.59 -8.57 4.75
N PHE A 219 -14.35 -8.52 4.26
CA PHE A 219 -13.55 -9.72 4.03
C PHE A 219 -13.12 -10.39 5.33
N ALA A 220 -12.74 -9.60 6.34
CA ALA A 220 -12.43 -10.08 7.68
C ALA A 220 -13.64 -10.79 8.30
N GLN A 221 -14.83 -10.20 8.21
CA GLN A 221 -16.04 -10.81 8.74
C GLN A 221 -16.35 -12.15 8.06
N ALA A 222 -16.17 -12.24 6.74
CA ALA A 222 -16.27 -13.50 6.00
C ALA A 222 -15.28 -14.55 6.55
N ALA A 223 -14.01 -14.17 6.74
CA ALA A 223 -12.99 -15.08 7.25
C ALA A 223 -13.31 -15.59 8.66
N ILE A 224 -13.75 -14.71 9.55
CA ILE A 224 -14.10 -15.04 10.94
C ILE A 224 -15.29 -16.01 10.98
N ASN A 225 -16.35 -15.72 10.24
CA ASN A 225 -17.56 -16.53 10.20
C ASN A 225 -17.32 -17.95 9.66
N LYS A 226 -16.32 -18.10 8.80
CA LYS A 226 -15.96 -19.36 8.15
C LYS A 226 -14.69 -20.01 8.72
N GLN A 227 -14.14 -19.44 9.79
CA GLN A 227 -12.91 -19.92 10.45
C GLN A 227 -11.71 -20.03 9.50
N ILE A 228 -11.60 -19.06 8.58
CA ILE A 228 -10.52 -18.98 7.61
C ILE A 228 -9.34 -18.24 8.23
N LEU A 229 -8.13 -18.79 8.05
CA LEU A 229 -6.89 -18.12 8.42
C LEU A 229 -6.59 -17.03 7.39
N LEU A 230 -6.59 -15.78 7.85
CA LEU A 230 -6.43 -14.59 7.02
C LEU A 230 -5.31 -13.71 7.56
N ALA A 231 -4.40 -13.31 6.68
CA ALA A 231 -3.52 -12.18 6.88
C ALA A 231 -3.96 -11.02 5.95
N VAL A 232 -4.05 -9.81 6.49
CA VAL A 232 -4.35 -8.60 5.72
C VAL A 232 -3.10 -7.74 5.64
N ALA A 233 -2.66 -7.42 4.43
CA ALA A 233 -1.47 -6.61 4.20
C ALA A 233 -1.83 -5.33 3.45
N GLU A 234 -1.45 -4.18 4.00
CA GLU A 234 -1.55 -2.88 3.36
C GLU A 234 -0.24 -2.56 2.62
N VAL A 235 -0.37 -2.17 1.35
CA VAL A 235 0.74 -1.74 0.49
C VAL A 235 0.70 -0.23 0.38
N PHE A 236 1.61 0.45 1.07
CA PHE A 236 1.63 1.91 1.16
C PHE A 236 2.54 2.53 0.10
N ILE A 237 2.08 2.58 -1.14
CA ILE A 237 2.78 3.23 -2.26
C ILE A 237 1.90 4.34 -2.84
N ASN A 238 2.47 5.53 -2.97
CA ASN A 238 1.79 6.73 -3.48
C ASN A 238 0.37 6.90 -2.88
N PRO A 239 0.25 6.90 -1.53
CA PRO A 239 -1.04 7.15 -0.90
C PRO A 239 -1.53 8.53 -1.39
N GLY A 240 -2.80 8.64 -1.77
CA GLY A 240 -3.37 9.94 -2.11
C GLY A 240 -3.17 10.97 -0.99
N GLU A 241 -3.42 12.24 -1.27
CA GLU A 241 -3.31 13.28 -0.24
C GLU A 241 -4.14 12.93 1.01
N ASN A 242 -3.57 13.13 2.20
CA ASN A 242 -4.18 12.85 3.51
C ASN A 242 -4.55 11.37 3.77
N VAL A 243 -3.95 10.42 3.06
CA VAL A 243 -4.15 9.01 3.35
C VAL A 243 -3.04 8.51 4.28
N GLU A 244 -3.42 8.17 5.50
CA GLU A 244 -2.51 7.66 6.53
C GLU A 244 -2.20 6.17 6.34
N ARG A 245 -0.99 5.78 6.74
CA ARG A 245 -0.60 4.36 6.81
C ARG A 245 -1.44 3.64 7.86
N SER A 246 -1.69 2.37 7.61
CA SER A 246 -2.50 1.48 8.43
C SER A 246 -4.01 1.77 8.35
N SER A 247 -4.43 2.77 7.57
CA SER A 247 -5.81 3.21 7.49
C SER A 247 -6.77 2.09 7.06
N SER A 248 -6.34 1.11 6.27
CA SER A 248 -7.16 -0.06 5.92
C SER A 248 -7.15 -1.13 7.02
N VAL A 249 -6.00 -1.41 7.62
CA VAL A 249 -5.88 -2.44 8.68
C VAL A 249 -6.46 -2.00 10.02
N THR A 250 -6.73 -0.70 10.23
CA THR A 250 -7.48 -0.22 11.41
C THR A 250 -8.84 -0.90 11.57
N ALA A 251 -9.47 -1.35 10.47
CA ALA A 251 -10.71 -2.13 10.52
C ALA A 251 -10.56 -3.43 11.32
N ILE A 252 -9.37 -4.03 11.30
CA ILE A 252 -9.01 -5.21 12.10
C ILE A 252 -8.61 -4.78 13.50
N LEU A 253 -7.69 -3.81 13.62
CA LEU A 253 -7.10 -3.40 14.89
C LEU A 253 -8.13 -2.77 15.85
N GLY A 254 -9.16 -2.11 15.31
CA GLY A 254 -10.25 -1.50 16.06
C GLY A 254 -11.36 -2.48 16.49
N ASN A 255 -11.27 -3.76 16.12
CA ASN A 255 -12.24 -4.78 16.50
C ASN A 255 -11.53 -5.95 17.22
N GLU A 256 -11.81 -6.14 18.51
CA GLU A 256 -11.15 -7.17 19.33
C GLU A 256 -11.35 -8.60 18.82
N GLU A 257 -12.50 -8.93 18.20
CA GLU A 257 -12.68 -10.25 17.61
C GLU A 257 -11.76 -10.45 16.39
N PHE A 258 -11.66 -9.44 15.53
CA PHE A 258 -10.81 -9.52 14.33
C PHE A 258 -9.34 -9.52 14.73
N LYS A 259 -8.94 -8.62 15.62
CA LYS A 259 -7.58 -8.49 16.15
C LYS A 259 -7.03 -9.78 16.74
N ASN A 260 -7.87 -10.59 17.40
CA ASN A 260 -7.44 -11.84 18.01
C ASN A 260 -7.43 -13.05 17.05
N LYS A 261 -7.82 -12.87 15.78
CA LYS A 261 -7.96 -13.97 14.80
C LYS A 261 -7.31 -13.69 13.44
N ILE A 262 -7.04 -12.43 13.11
CA ILE A 262 -6.51 -11.98 11.81
C ILE A 262 -5.20 -11.25 12.02
N SER A 263 -4.16 -11.68 11.31
CA SER A 263 -2.87 -10.97 11.33
C SER A 263 -2.90 -9.79 10.37
N THR A 264 -2.21 -8.71 10.72
CA THR A 264 -2.13 -7.49 9.89
C THR A 264 -0.69 -7.12 9.59
N ILE A 265 -0.43 -6.58 8.40
CA ILE A 265 0.86 -6.05 7.97
C ILE A 265 0.60 -4.68 7.34
N ASP A 266 1.26 -3.61 7.76
CA ASP A 266 0.99 -2.26 7.22
C ASP A 266 2.07 -1.68 6.29
N ASN A 267 3.15 -2.43 6.07
CA ASN A 267 4.33 -2.02 5.30
C ASN A 267 4.72 -3.03 4.22
N ALA A 268 3.71 -3.69 3.62
CA ALA A 268 3.90 -4.79 2.69
C ALA A 268 4.62 -4.40 1.39
N GLU A 269 4.75 -3.10 1.10
CA GLU A 269 5.56 -2.58 0.00
C GLU A 269 7.08 -2.73 0.20
N THR A 270 7.53 -3.04 1.41
CA THR A 270 8.96 -3.21 1.74
C THR A 270 9.40 -4.67 1.64
N GLU A 271 10.70 -4.92 1.50
CA GLU A 271 11.25 -6.30 1.51
C GLU A 271 10.95 -7.01 2.85
N ILE A 272 11.09 -6.27 3.97
CA ILE A 272 10.76 -6.78 5.30
C ILE A 272 9.27 -7.07 5.43
N GLY A 273 8.42 -6.18 4.93
CA GLY A 273 6.97 -6.33 4.96
C GLY A 273 6.49 -7.51 4.12
N ALA A 274 7.05 -7.72 2.92
CA ALA A 274 6.74 -8.88 2.10
C ALA A 274 7.07 -10.21 2.82
N LEU A 275 8.26 -10.29 3.44
CA LEU A 275 8.60 -11.40 4.31
C LEU A 275 7.65 -11.53 5.51
N ALA A 276 7.26 -10.40 6.13
CA ALA A 276 6.32 -10.38 7.25
C ALA A 276 4.97 -10.99 6.90
N VAL A 277 4.45 -10.80 5.67
CA VAL A 277 3.21 -11.44 5.21
C VAL A 277 3.34 -12.96 5.23
N VAL A 278 4.43 -13.50 4.69
CA VAL A 278 4.70 -14.94 4.65
C VAL A 278 4.79 -15.51 6.07
N LEU A 279 5.54 -14.85 6.94
CA LEU A 279 5.73 -15.31 8.32
C LEU A 279 4.44 -15.21 9.15
N ALA A 280 3.69 -14.13 9.02
CA ALA A 280 2.43 -13.95 9.73
C ALA A 280 1.40 -15.02 9.34
N LEU A 281 1.35 -15.40 8.05
CA LEU A 281 0.46 -16.47 7.59
C LEU A 281 0.89 -17.85 8.13
N GLY A 282 2.20 -18.10 8.21
CA GLY A 282 2.75 -19.31 8.85
C GLY A 282 2.44 -19.38 10.36
N ASP A 283 2.53 -18.25 11.06
CA ASP A 283 2.20 -18.14 12.47
C ASP A 283 0.71 -18.37 12.76
N LEU A 284 -0.18 -17.89 11.87
CA LEU A 284 -1.63 -18.13 11.98
C LEU A 284 -2.00 -19.60 11.99
N LYS A 285 -1.27 -20.45 11.25
CA LYS A 285 -1.44 -21.91 11.27
C LYS A 285 -1.27 -22.49 12.68
N ASN A 286 -0.44 -21.84 13.49
CA ASN A 286 -0.09 -22.24 14.85
C ASN A 286 -0.87 -21.45 15.91
N GLY A 287 -1.89 -20.69 15.50
CA GLY A 287 -2.72 -19.89 16.40
C GLY A 287 -2.05 -18.61 16.89
N VAL A 288 -0.92 -18.20 16.29
CA VAL A 288 -0.23 -16.96 16.65
C VAL A 288 -0.69 -15.86 15.69
N VAL A 289 -1.28 -14.81 16.27
CA VAL A 289 -1.75 -13.63 15.53
C VAL A 289 -0.76 -12.49 15.73
N ASN A 290 -0.36 -11.85 14.62
CA ASN A 290 0.62 -10.79 14.61
C ASN A 290 0.06 -9.52 13.98
N HIS A 291 0.42 -8.36 14.53
CA HIS A 291 0.17 -7.05 13.91
C HIS A 291 1.51 -6.38 13.65
N LEU A 292 1.94 -6.43 12.40
CA LEU A 292 3.30 -6.11 11.97
C LEU A 292 3.34 -4.83 11.14
N GLY A 293 4.45 -4.11 11.24
CA GLY A 293 4.70 -2.93 10.41
C GLY A 293 5.28 -1.77 11.20
N VAL A 294 5.01 -0.56 10.71
CA VAL A 294 5.56 0.71 11.22
C VAL A 294 4.49 1.75 11.53
N GLY A 295 3.24 1.53 11.10
CA GLY A 295 2.14 2.45 11.34
C GLY A 295 1.48 2.23 12.71
N GLU A 296 0.39 2.95 12.95
CA GLU A 296 -0.29 2.93 14.24
C GLU A 296 -0.87 1.53 14.55
N GLY A 297 -0.68 1.08 15.80
CA GLY A 297 -1.15 -0.23 16.26
C GLY A 297 -0.27 -1.42 15.84
N SER A 298 0.80 -1.17 15.06
CA SER A 298 1.83 -2.17 14.79
C SER A 298 2.65 -2.50 16.05
N GLN A 299 3.05 -3.77 16.19
CA GLN A 299 3.80 -4.24 17.36
C GLN A 299 5.31 -4.30 17.09
N ARG A 300 5.69 -4.67 15.87
CA ARG A 300 7.06 -4.97 15.42
C ARG A 300 7.10 -5.15 13.90
N LEU A 301 8.28 -5.18 13.30
CA LEU A 301 8.45 -5.41 11.86
C LEU A 301 8.30 -6.88 11.43
N LEU A 302 8.77 -7.81 12.26
CA LEU A 302 8.76 -9.25 12.00
C LEU A 302 8.32 -10.02 13.25
N PRO A 303 7.66 -11.17 13.11
CA PRO A 303 7.23 -11.97 14.25
C PRO A 303 8.43 -12.52 15.03
N VAL A 304 8.19 -12.84 16.31
CA VAL A 304 9.23 -13.47 17.14
C VAL A 304 9.46 -14.89 16.65
N TRP A 305 10.72 -15.25 16.44
CA TRP A 305 11.07 -16.60 16.06
C TRP A 305 10.79 -17.55 17.24
N TRP A 306 9.91 -18.51 17.01
CA TRP A 306 9.72 -19.67 17.88
C TRP A 306 10.15 -20.92 17.11
N ARG A 307 10.73 -21.89 17.82
CA ARG A 307 11.15 -23.17 17.22
C ARG A 307 9.90 -24.01 16.96
N LEU A 308 9.73 -24.43 15.70
CA LEU A 308 8.80 -25.50 15.31
C LEU A 308 9.19 -26.83 15.98
#